data_AF-A0A660LGY1-F1
#
_entry.id   AF-A0A660LGY1-F1
#
_cell.length_a   1.000
_cell.length_b   1.000
_cell.length_c   1.000
_cell.angle_alpha   90.00
_cell.angle_beta   90.00
_cell.angle_gamma   90.00
#
_symmetry.space_group_name_H-M   'P 1'
#
loop_
_entity.id
_entity.type
_entity.pdbx_description
1 polymer ?
#
loop_
_entity_poly.entity_id
_entity_poly.type
_entity_poly.pdbx_seq_one_letter_code
_entity_poly.pdbx_strand_id
1 'polypeptide(L)'
;MRRAVVVLLGGALVAGCGGEDAERAEVRSYLTRVNEVQSAQKDVLVRADTVLRGYAESKPIGAPALEGVEADVRRVRAEVAAVRPPAAAREVHDSLLAIYDLDAELVGEAVRMLEYQDAAPEALAPLDKASSRLRRDLDRAKTAPAQARALDRFGSALGRASKRLDLLDVPVLLEPAHAAQVKRLGSTRALSSQLESAVRNKDSRRVATLLLRFRKNTASKRAERRLTRSGIKAYTARLQELTEAQTELGRAQARLNRTFRTS
;
A
#
# COMPACT_ATOMS: atom_id res chain seq x y z
N MET A 1 -12.89 -15.20 -10.11
CA MET A 1 -13.67 -15.57 -8.90
C MET A 1 -14.06 -14.27 -8.21
N ARG A 2 -15.35 -13.98 -8.11
CA ARG A 2 -15.90 -12.73 -7.57
C ARG A 2 -15.91 -12.82 -6.05
N ARG A 3 -15.16 -11.94 -5.37
CA ARG A 3 -15.40 -11.62 -3.95
C ARG A 3 -15.81 -10.16 -3.83
N ALA A 4 -16.92 -9.81 -4.49
CA ALA A 4 -17.81 -8.92 -3.77
C ALA A 4 -18.24 -9.76 -2.56
N VAL A 5 -17.82 -9.37 -1.36
CA VAL A 5 -18.34 -9.90 -0.10
C VAL A 5 -19.79 -9.42 -0.01
N VAL A 6 -20.63 -9.87 -0.94
CA VAL A 6 -22.05 -10.01 -0.69
C VAL A 6 -22.09 -11.23 0.19
N VAL A 7 -22.07 -10.99 1.49
CA VAL A 7 -22.48 -12.00 2.45
C VAL A 7 -23.96 -12.24 2.16
N LEU A 8 -24.25 -13.09 1.17
CA LEU A 8 -25.55 -13.69 1.00
C LEU A 8 -25.75 -14.56 2.25
N LEU A 9 -26.24 -13.97 3.33
CA LEU A 9 -26.92 -14.62 4.44
C LEU A 9 -28.28 -15.18 3.95
N GLY A 10 -28.28 -15.72 2.74
CA GLY A 10 -29.42 -16.19 1.99
C GLY A 10 -29.73 -17.61 2.38
N GLY A 11 -30.70 -17.75 3.30
CA GLY A 11 -31.84 -18.64 3.10
C GLY A 11 -31.53 -20.12 2.94
N ALA A 12 -31.25 -20.80 4.05
CA ALA A 12 -31.60 -22.22 4.20
C ALA A 12 -32.06 -22.52 5.64
N LEU A 13 -32.86 -21.62 6.23
CA LEU A 13 -33.77 -22.01 7.31
C LEU A 13 -34.97 -22.66 6.62
N VAL A 14 -34.87 -23.98 6.47
CA VAL A 14 -35.94 -24.82 5.95
C VAL A 14 -37.20 -24.55 6.77
N ALA A 15 -38.29 -24.18 6.08
CA ALA A 15 -39.62 -24.04 6.66
C ALA A 15 -40.11 -25.43 7.11
N GLY A 16 -39.73 -25.83 8.33
CA GLY A 16 -40.48 -26.83 9.07
C GLY A 16 -41.71 -26.13 9.65
N CYS A 17 -42.90 -26.53 9.21
CA CYS A 17 -44.17 -26.05 9.78
C CYS A 17 -44.32 -26.55 11.22
N GLY A 18 -43.70 -25.84 12.16
CA GLY A 18 -43.84 -25.92 13.60
C GLY A 18 -43.28 -24.62 14.15
N GLY A 19 -44.02 -23.92 15.02
CA GLY A 19 -43.86 -22.49 15.32
C GLY A 19 -42.42 -21.97 15.39
N GLU A 20 -42.17 -20.83 14.76
CA GLU A 20 -40.83 -20.22 14.75
C GLU A 20 -40.43 -19.77 16.18
N ASP A 21 -39.35 -20.35 16.70
CA ASP A 21 -38.77 -19.94 17.99
C ASP A 21 -38.40 -18.44 17.96
N ALA A 22 -38.74 -17.71 19.03
CA ALA A 22 -38.52 -16.26 19.12
C ALA A 22 -37.06 -15.85 18.85
N GLU A 23 -36.08 -16.64 19.32
CA GLU A 23 -34.65 -16.38 19.09
C GLU A 23 -34.27 -16.50 17.61
N ARG A 24 -34.87 -17.44 16.87
CA ARG A 24 -34.63 -17.62 15.43
C ARG A 24 -35.16 -16.43 14.64
N ALA A 25 -36.34 -15.93 15.02
CA ALA A 25 -36.95 -14.74 14.42
C ALA A 25 -36.09 -13.48 14.66
N GLU A 26 -35.53 -13.32 15.87
CA GLU A 26 -34.61 -12.22 16.20
C GLU A 26 -33.32 -12.26 15.38
N VAL A 27 -32.69 -13.43 15.26
CA VAL A 27 -31.50 -13.60 14.40
C VAL A 27 -31.82 -13.29 12.96
N ARG A 28 -32.93 -13.79 12.41
CA ARG A 28 -33.36 -13.48 11.04
C ARG A 28 -33.55 -11.97 10.84
N SER A 29 -34.26 -11.31 11.74
CA SER A 29 -34.47 -9.86 11.70
C SER A 29 -33.16 -9.07 11.77
N TYR A 30 -32.21 -9.51 12.59
CA TYR A 30 -30.87 -8.93 12.64
C TYR A 30 -30.13 -9.07 11.29
N LEU A 31 -30.09 -10.28 10.72
CA LEU A 31 -29.39 -10.53 9.46
C LEU A 31 -30.01 -9.74 8.29
N THR A 32 -31.33 -9.60 8.25
CA THR A 32 -32.02 -8.75 7.26
C THR A 32 -31.55 -7.30 7.36
N ARG A 33 -31.51 -6.72 8.56
CA ARG A 33 -31.05 -5.33 8.76
C ARG A 33 -29.59 -5.11 8.36
N VAL A 34 -28.71 -6.06 8.69
CA VAL A 34 -27.31 -6.00 8.23
C VAL A 34 -27.24 -6.06 6.70
N ASN A 35 -28.01 -6.95 6.07
CA ASN A 35 -28.04 -7.07 4.61
C ASN A 35 -28.61 -5.82 3.93
N GLU A 36 -29.58 -5.14 4.54
CA GLU A 36 -30.10 -3.85 4.07
C GLU A 36 -29.01 -2.77 4.07
N VAL A 37 -28.25 -2.64 5.17
CA VAL A 37 -27.10 -1.73 5.25
C VAL A 37 -26.07 -2.06 4.16
N GLN A 38 -25.68 -3.33 4.02
CA GLN A 38 -24.71 -3.74 3.00
C GLN A 38 -25.20 -3.47 1.57
N SER A 39 -26.50 -3.69 1.31
CA SER A 39 -27.10 -3.47 0.00
C SER A 39 -27.15 -1.98 -0.35
N ALA A 40 -27.47 -1.12 0.62
CA ALA A 40 -27.45 0.33 0.45
C ALA A 40 -26.04 0.86 0.14
N GLN A 41 -25.01 0.18 0.65
CA GLN A 41 -23.60 0.57 0.51
C GLN A 41 -22.84 -0.23 -0.57
N LYS A 42 -23.55 -0.93 -1.46
CA LYS A 42 -22.96 -1.84 -2.45
C LYS A 42 -21.87 -1.18 -3.30
N ASP A 43 -22.09 0.05 -3.75
CA ASP A 43 -21.16 0.75 -4.64
C ASP A 43 -19.84 1.11 -3.92
N VAL A 44 -19.91 1.46 -2.62
CA VAL A 44 -18.72 1.66 -1.77
C VAL A 44 -17.90 0.37 -1.70
N LEU A 45 -18.55 -0.76 -1.43
CA LEU A 45 -17.88 -2.06 -1.30
C LEU A 45 -17.26 -2.53 -2.61
N VAL A 46 -17.93 -2.31 -3.75
CA VAL A 46 -17.38 -2.64 -5.09
C VAL A 46 -16.15 -1.79 -5.41
N ARG A 47 -16.18 -0.50 -5.05
CA ARG A 47 -15.04 0.40 -5.25
C ARG A 47 -13.86 0.00 -4.37
N ALA A 48 -14.08 -0.32 -3.10
CA ALA A 48 -13.05 -0.83 -2.20
C ALA A 48 -12.37 -2.09 -2.77
N ASP A 49 -13.15 -3.08 -3.20
CA ASP A 49 -12.63 -4.30 -3.83
C ASP A 49 -11.89 -4.01 -5.15
N THR A 50 -12.33 -3.01 -5.92
CA THR A 50 -11.62 -2.56 -7.14
C THR A 50 -10.25 -1.97 -6.81
N VAL A 51 -10.12 -1.18 -5.75
CA VAL A 51 -8.83 -0.66 -5.28
C VAL A 51 -7.92 -1.80 -4.84
N LEU A 52 -8.41 -2.71 -4.00
CA LEU A 52 -7.62 -3.83 -3.48
C LEU A 52 -7.12 -4.75 -4.58
N ARG A 53 -8.00 -5.13 -5.53
CA ARG A 53 -7.63 -5.99 -6.66
C ARG A 53 -6.76 -5.27 -7.68
N GLY A 54 -7.10 -4.02 -8.02
CA GLY A 54 -6.34 -3.25 -8.98
C GLY A 54 -4.89 -3.10 -8.53
N TYR A 55 -4.68 -2.83 -7.24
CA TYR A 55 -3.34 -2.78 -6.67
C TYR A 55 -2.63 -4.15 -6.69
N ALA A 56 -3.29 -5.22 -6.24
CA ALA A 56 -2.74 -6.58 -6.24
C ALA A 56 -2.32 -7.05 -7.65
N GLU A 57 -3.11 -6.69 -8.66
CA GLU A 57 -2.90 -7.08 -10.06
C GLU A 57 -2.05 -6.06 -10.84
N SER A 58 -1.55 -5.00 -10.18
CA SER A 58 -0.82 -3.90 -10.82
C SER A 58 -1.58 -3.26 -12.00
N LYS A 59 -2.90 -3.17 -11.88
CA LYS A 59 -3.77 -2.52 -12.86
C LYS A 59 -3.88 -1.03 -12.55
N PRO A 60 -4.03 -0.17 -13.58
CA PRO A 60 -4.29 1.23 -13.37
C PRO A 60 -5.62 1.42 -12.66
N ILE A 61 -5.61 2.23 -11.58
CA ILE A 61 -6.79 2.64 -10.84
C ILE A 61 -6.89 4.16 -10.99
N GLY A 62 -8.04 4.67 -11.42
CA GLY A 62 -8.24 6.11 -11.58
C GLY A 62 -8.40 6.81 -10.23
N ALA A 63 -7.95 8.06 -10.13
CA ALA A 63 -8.07 8.88 -8.92
C ALA A 63 -9.49 8.92 -8.30
N PRO A 64 -10.59 8.99 -9.08
CA PRO A 64 -11.94 8.96 -8.50
C PRO A 64 -12.28 7.68 -7.73
N ALA A 65 -11.61 6.56 -8.04
CA ALA A 65 -11.82 5.30 -7.31
C ALA A 65 -11.06 5.27 -5.97
N LEU A 66 -10.05 6.12 -5.80
CA LEU A 66 -9.22 6.22 -4.59
C LEU A 66 -9.76 7.28 -3.61
N GLU A 67 -10.48 8.28 -4.11
CA GLU A 67 -10.95 9.39 -3.28
C GLU A 67 -11.98 8.92 -2.24
N GLY A 68 -11.64 9.12 -0.96
CA GLY A 68 -12.52 8.87 0.18
C GLY A 68 -12.88 7.40 0.45
N VAL A 69 -12.35 6.44 -0.33
CA VAL A 69 -12.80 5.03 -0.26
C VAL A 69 -12.54 4.40 1.12
N GLU A 70 -11.43 4.72 1.79
CA GLU A 70 -11.16 4.25 3.16
C GLU A 70 -12.20 4.81 4.14
N ALA A 71 -12.48 6.10 4.07
CA ALA A 71 -13.46 6.76 4.93
C ALA A 71 -14.87 6.22 4.70
N ASP A 72 -15.20 5.88 3.46
CA ASP A 72 -16.48 5.27 3.12
C ASP A 72 -16.59 3.84 3.67
N VAL A 73 -15.55 3.00 3.58
CA VAL A 73 -15.54 1.66 4.22
C VAL A 73 -15.72 1.77 5.74
N ARG A 74 -15.03 2.71 6.40
CA ARG A 74 -15.22 2.98 7.83
C ARG A 74 -16.63 3.43 8.19
N ARG A 75 -17.31 4.15 7.28
CA ARG A 75 -18.71 4.54 7.46
C ARG A 75 -19.63 3.33 7.39
N VAL A 76 -19.44 2.44 6.42
CA VAL A 76 -20.19 1.17 6.34
C VAL A 76 -20.00 0.36 7.62
N ARG A 77 -18.76 0.25 8.11
CA ARG A 77 -18.43 -0.40 9.38
C ARG A 77 -19.21 0.20 10.56
N ALA A 78 -19.31 1.53 10.65
CA ALA A 78 -20.06 2.22 11.69
C ALA A 78 -21.58 1.98 11.58
N GLU A 79 -22.13 1.99 10.37
CA GLU A 79 -23.55 1.68 10.13
C GLU A 79 -23.90 0.24 10.51
N VAL A 80 -23.05 -0.73 10.16
CA VAL A 80 -23.21 -2.13 10.57
C VAL A 80 -23.12 -2.27 12.09
N ALA A 81 -22.16 -1.60 12.74
CA ALA A 81 -22.00 -1.64 14.20
C ALA A 81 -23.20 -1.06 14.95
N ALA A 82 -23.98 -0.18 14.33
CA ALA A 82 -25.22 0.35 14.92
C ALA A 82 -26.36 -0.68 14.94
N VAL A 83 -26.28 -1.75 14.14
CA VAL A 83 -27.26 -2.84 14.12
C VAL A 83 -26.98 -3.79 15.29
N ARG A 84 -27.73 -3.65 16.38
CA ARG A 84 -27.56 -4.47 17.59
C ARG A 84 -27.76 -5.96 17.31
N PRO A 85 -26.78 -6.83 17.59
CA PRO A 85 -26.93 -8.28 17.41
C PRO A 85 -27.65 -8.93 18.61
N PRO A 86 -28.54 -9.91 18.38
CA PRO A 86 -28.99 -10.82 19.44
C PRO A 86 -27.81 -11.67 19.94
N ALA A 87 -27.94 -12.25 21.13
CA ALA A 87 -26.85 -12.98 21.80
C ALA A 87 -26.23 -14.07 20.92
N ALA A 88 -27.06 -14.86 20.23
CA ALA A 88 -26.63 -15.90 19.32
C ALA A 88 -25.79 -15.39 18.13
N ALA A 89 -26.02 -14.15 17.67
CA ALA A 89 -25.36 -13.59 16.49
C ALA A 89 -24.14 -12.71 16.79
N ARG A 90 -23.76 -12.53 18.06
CA ARG A 90 -22.64 -11.65 18.46
C ARG A 90 -21.32 -12.03 17.79
N GLU A 91 -20.98 -13.32 17.80
CA GLU A 91 -19.73 -13.79 17.17
C GLU A 91 -19.67 -13.45 15.68
N VAL A 92 -20.79 -13.62 14.95
CA VAL A 92 -20.89 -13.27 13.53
C VAL A 92 -20.77 -11.76 13.33
N HIS A 93 -21.38 -10.96 14.20
CA HIS A 93 -21.29 -9.50 14.17
C HIS A 93 -19.85 -9.03 14.38
N ASP A 94 -19.18 -9.54 15.41
CA ASP A 94 -17.80 -9.15 15.74
C ASP A 94 -16.83 -9.51 14.61
N SER A 95 -16.95 -10.72 14.03
CA SER A 95 -16.17 -11.12 12.86
C SER A 95 -16.45 -10.23 11.65
N LEU A 96 -17.69 -9.80 11.44
CA LEU A 96 -18.05 -8.91 10.34
C LEU A 96 -17.41 -7.52 10.51
N LEU A 97 -17.44 -6.96 11.73
CA LEU A 97 -16.78 -5.69 12.01
C LEU A 97 -15.26 -5.78 11.84
N ALA A 98 -14.65 -6.88 12.28
CA ALA A 98 -13.22 -7.12 12.10
C ALA A 98 -12.81 -7.16 10.62
N ILE A 99 -13.64 -7.76 9.75
CA ILE A 99 -13.40 -7.74 8.29
C ILE A 99 -13.43 -6.32 7.75
N TYR A 100 -14.39 -5.48 8.17
CA TYR A 100 -14.43 -4.09 7.71
C TYR A 100 -13.27 -3.24 8.22
N ASP A 101 -12.79 -3.50 9.43
CA ASP A 101 -11.59 -2.85 9.97
C ASP A 101 -10.37 -3.21 9.11
N LEU A 102 -10.18 -4.51 8.79
CA LEU A 102 -9.12 -4.98 7.90
C LEU A 102 -9.25 -4.42 6.48
N ASP A 103 -10.45 -4.39 5.91
CA ASP A 103 -10.69 -3.82 4.58
C ASP A 103 -10.35 -2.33 4.55
N ALA A 104 -10.75 -1.56 5.56
CA ALA A 104 -10.43 -0.14 5.64
C ALA A 104 -8.92 0.11 5.71
N GLU A 105 -8.20 -0.65 6.54
CA GLU A 105 -6.74 -0.57 6.65
C GLU A 105 -6.05 -0.91 5.33
N LEU A 106 -6.43 -2.02 4.70
CA LEU A 106 -5.88 -2.48 3.43
C LEU A 106 -6.15 -1.51 2.29
N VAL A 107 -7.35 -0.95 2.22
CA VAL A 107 -7.72 0.04 1.20
C VAL A 107 -6.90 1.31 1.39
N GLY A 108 -6.80 1.83 2.63
CA GLY A 108 -5.99 3.01 2.93
C GLY A 108 -4.52 2.80 2.60
N GLU A 109 -4.00 1.62 2.90
CA GLU A 109 -2.63 1.25 2.52
C GLU A 109 -2.44 1.18 1.00
N ALA A 110 -3.37 0.56 0.27
CA ALA A 110 -3.32 0.49 -1.19
C ALA A 110 -3.36 1.90 -1.83
N VAL A 111 -4.18 2.81 -1.31
CA VAL A 111 -4.24 4.22 -1.76
C VAL A 111 -2.87 4.88 -1.56
N ARG A 112 -2.30 4.86 -0.35
CA ARG A 112 -0.97 5.45 -0.09
C ARG A 112 0.12 4.82 -0.94
N MET A 113 0.06 3.51 -1.20
CA MET A 113 1.00 2.81 -2.08
C MET A 113 0.93 3.31 -3.53
N LEU A 114 -0.28 3.56 -4.04
CA LEU A 114 -0.48 4.09 -5.40
C LEU A 114 0.01 5.55 -5.49
N GLU A 115 -0.36 6.39 -4.53
CA GLU A 115 0.09 7.79 -4.46
C GLU A 115 1.63 7.87 -4.39
N TYR A 116 2.27 7.03 -3.57
CA TYR A 116 3.72 6.97 -3.50
C TYR A 116 4.36 6.47 -4.80
N GLN A 117 3.74 5.50 -5.50
CA GLN A 117 4.23 4.98 -6.78
C GLN A 117 4.24 6.05 -7.88
N ASP A 118 3.32 7.01 -7.84
CA ASP A 118 3.27 8.13 -8.76
C ASP A 118 4.24 9.25 -8.33
N ALA A 119 4.26 9.60 -7.05
CA ALA A 119 5.04 10.74 -6.54
C ALA A 119 6.56 10.47 -6.50
N ALA A 120 6.99 9.24 -6.19
CA ALA A 120 8.42 8.93 -6.05
C ALA A 120 9.21 9.05 -7.37
N PRO A 121 8.74 8.54 -8.53
CA PRO A 121 9.36 8.79 -9.82
C PRO A 121 9.41 10.28 -10.17
N GLU A 122 8.36 11.06 -9.88
CA GLU A 122 8.35 12.50 -10.14
C GLU A 122 9.41 13.23 -9.29
N ALA A 123 9.54 12.89 -8.01
CA ALA A 123 10.57 13.42 -7.13
C ALA A 123 11.99 13.12 -7.65
N LEU A 124 12.17 11.97 -8.32
CA LEU A 124 13.45 11.51 -8.88
C LEU A 124 13.72 11.98 -10.32
N ALA A 125 12.70 12.34 -11.11
CA ALA A 125 12.85 12.71 -12.52
C ALA A 125 13.92 13.80 -12.80
N PRO A 126 14.11 14.85 -11.95
CA PRO A 126 15.20 15.81 -12.15
C PRO A 126 16.60 15.19 -12.03
N LEU A 127 16.75 14.09 -11.30
CA LEU A 127 18.04 13.42 -11.10
C LEU A 127 18.53 12.73 -12.38
N ASP A 128 17.63 12.25 -13.25
CA ASP A 128 17.99 11.67 -14.54
C ASP A 128 18.56 12.74 -15.49
N LYS A 129 17.93 13.92 -15.50
CA LYS A 129 18.42 15.09 -16.21
C LYS A 129 19.79 15.53 -15.66
N ALA A 130 19.95 15.55 -14.33
CA ALA A 130 21.20 15.89 -13.68
C ALA A 130 22.32 14.87 -13.97
N SER A 131 22.00 13.57 -14.01
CA SER A 131 22.94 12.50 -14.34
C SER A 131 23.42 12.60 -15.78
N SER A 132 22.49 12.86 -16.72
CA SER A 132 22.82 13.06 -18.13
C SER A 132 23.67 14.32 -18.34
N ARG A 133 23.36 15.40 -17.61
CA ARG A 133 24.15 16.63 -17.61
C ARG A 133 25.55 16.40 -17.04
N LEU A 134 25.69 15.68 -15.93
CA LEU A 134 26.99 15.36 -15.33
C LEU A 134 27.91 14.67 -16.34
N ARG A 135 27.42 13.66 -17.06
CA ARG A 135 28.21 12.96 -18.09
C ARG A 135 28.73 13.92 -19.15
N ARG A 136 27.84 14.71 -19.75
CA ARG A 136 28.21 15.71 -20.77
C ARG A 136 29.19 16.77 -20.24
N ASP A 137 28.97 17.26 -19.02
CA ASP A 137 29.81 18.28 -18.40
C ASP A 137 31.22 17.71 -18.11
N LEU A 138 31.33 16.45 -17.67
CA LEU A 138 32.61 15.78 -17.45
C LEU A 138 33.36 15.48 -18.77
N ASP A 139 32.65 15.06 -19.82
CA ASP A 139 33.27 14.79 -21.14
C ASP A 139 33.88 16.06 -21.75
N ARG A 140 33.20 17.20 -21.54
CA ARG A 140 33.64 18.53 -22.01
C ARG A 140 34.68 19.19 -21.10
N ALA A 141 34.69 18.87 -19.81
CA ALA A 141 35.57 19.51 -18.84
C ALA A 141 37.04 19.07 -19.02
N LYS A 142 37.86 19.99 -19.55
CA LYS A 142 39.31 19.77 -19.75
C LYS A 142 40.18 20.17 -18.56
N THR A 143 39.58 20.72 -17.50
CA THR A 143 40.30 21.22 -16.33
C THR A 143 39.68 20.69 -15.04
N ALA A 144 40.52 20.49 -14.03
CA ALA A 144 40.08 20.07 -12.69
C ALA A 144 38.98 20.99 -12.10
N PRO A 145 39.09 22.34 -12.17
CA PRO A 145 38.00 23.21 -11.70
C PRO A 145 36.67 23.01 -12.43
N ALA A 146 36.69 22.71 -13.73
CA ALA A 146 35.46 22.45 -14.49
C ALA A 146 34.83 21.11 -14.08
N GLN A 147 35.63 20.07 -13.90
CA GLN A 147 35.18 18.76 -13.42
C GLN A 147 34.60 18.84 -11.99
N ALA A 148 35.28 19.55 -11.09
CA ALA A 148 34.81 19.81 -9.73
C ALA A 148 33.44 20.52 -9.73
N ARG A 149 33.26 21.59 -10.52
CA ARG A 149 31.96 22.27 -10.67
C ARG A 149 30.85 21.38 -11.24
N ALA A 150 31.18 20.39 -12.06
CA ALA A 150 30.18 19.43 -12.55
C ALA A 150 29.73 18.49 -11.42
N LEU A 151 30.68 17.99 -10.62
CA LEU A 151 30.42 17.12 -9.47
C LEU A 151 29.62 17.80 -8.36
N ASP A 152 29.97 19.04 -8.02
CA ASP A 152 29.24 19.85 -7.02
C ASP A 152 27.78 20.06 -7.43
N ARG A 153 27.53 20.47 -8.68
CA ARG A 153 26.17 20.64 -9.22
C ARG A 153 25.36 19.36 -9.16
N PHE A 154 25.97 18.21 -9.45
CA PHE A 154 25.31 16.92 -9.31
C PHE A 154 25.03 16.55 -7.85
N GLY A 155 25.98 16.79 -6.94
CA GLY A 155 25.79 16.62 -5.50
C GLY A 155 24.64 17.45 -4.95
N SER A 156 24.49 18.69 -5.41
CA SER A 156 23.35 19.57 -5.10
C SER A 156 22.02 19.02 -5.63
N ALA A 157 22.01 18.43 -6.84
CA ALA A 157 20.82 17.79 -7.38
C ALA A 157 20.40 16.55 -6.58
N LEU A 158 21.35 15.71 -6.16
CA LEU A 158 21.10 14.59 -5.25
C LEU A 158 20.51 15.05 -3.92
N GLY A 159 21.03 16.14 -3.35
CA GLY A 159 20.51 16.71 -2.11
C GLY A 159 19.05 17.16 -2.24
N ARG A 160 18.69 17.80 -3.36
CA ARG A 160 17.28 18.19 -3.62
C ARG A 160 16.38 16.98 -3.85
N ALA A 161 16.84 15.97 -4.59
CA ALA A 161 16.07 14.75 -4.82
C ALA A 161 15.81 13.99 -3.51
N SER A 162 16.82 13.88 -2.63
CA SER A 162 16.66 13.30 -1.29
C SER A 162 15.59 14.04 -0.49
N LYS A 163 15.69 15.39 -0.39
CA LYS A 163 14.70 16.19 0.34
C LYS A 163 13.28 16.04 -0.21
N ARG A 164 13.12 15.91 -1.53
CA ARG A 164 11.79 15.69 -2.13
C ARG A 164 11.23 14.33 -1.78
N LEU A 165 12.07 13.29 -1.78
CA LEU A 165 11.66 11.97 -1.31
C LEU A 165 11.29 12.01 0.18
N ASP A 166 12.08 12.67 1.03
CA ASP A 166 11.84 12.77 2.46
C ASP A 166 10.51 13.48 2.82
N LEU A 167 9.92 14.22 1.88
CA LEU A 167 8.63 14.91 2.03
C LEU A 167 7.43 14.07 1.58
N LEU A 168 7.66 12.91 0.98
CA LEU A 168 6.57 12.03 0.56
C LEU A 168 5.98 11.32 1.78
N ASP A 169 4.67 11.13 1.77
CA ASP A 169 4.03 10.20 2.70
C ASP A 169 4.43 8.78 2.31
N VAL A 170 5.12 8.07 3.19
CA VAL A 170 5.70 6.76 2.90
C VAL A 170 4.81 5.69 3.53
N PRO A 171 4.21 4.80 2.72
CA PRO A 171 3.49 3.66 3.26
C PRO A 171 4.41 2.81 4.15
N VAL A 172 3.89 2.33 5.27
CA VAL A 172 4.64 1.53 6.27
C VAL A 172 5.41 0.38 5.61
N LEU A 173 4.79 -0.31 4.64
CA LEU A 173 5.42 -1.43 3.91
C LEU A 173 6.63 -1.02 3.06
N LEU A 174 6.75 0.26 2.70
CA LEU A 174 7.84 0.80 1.91
C LEU A 174 8.89 1.54 2.73
N GLU A 175 8.63 1.87 4.00
CA GLU A 175 9.56 2.62 4.86
C GLU A 175 11.01 2.07 4.83
N PRO A 176 11.27 0.76 5.01
CA PRO A 176 12.65 0.27 5.04
C PRO A 176 13.37 0.48 3.71
N ALA A 177 12.63 0.33 2.63
CA ALA A 177 13.15 0.39 1.28
C ALA A 177 13.30 1.85 0.82
N HIS A 178 12.40 2.74 1.24
CA HIS A 178 12.50 4.19 1.11
C HIS A 178 13.74 4.71 1.84
N ALA A 179 13.90 4.36 3.12
CA ALA A 179 15.07 4.74 3.91
C ALA A 179 16.38 4.28 3.26
N ALA A 180 16.42 3.06 2.69
CA ALA A 180 17.57 2.57 1.95
C ALA A 180 17.86 3.40 0.67
N GLN A 181 16.83 3.88 -0.02
CA GLN A 181 16.97 4.75 -1.18
C GLN A 181 17.52 6.13 -0.79
N VAL A 182 16.95 6.76 0.23
CA VAL A 182 17.42 8.06 0.78
C VAL A 182 18.87 7.95 1.23
N LYS A 183 19.21 6.91 2.01
CA LYS A 183 20.59 6.64 2.46
C LYS A 183 21.57 6.48 1.29
N ARG A 184 21.14 5.83 0.21
CA ARG A 184 21.95 5.67 -1.02
C ARG A 184 22.19 7.00 -1.73
N LEU A 185 21.17 7.86 -1.83
CA LEU A 185 21.32 9.20 -2.41
C LEU A 185 22.30 10.04 -1.57
N GLY A 186 22.17 10.01 -0.24
CA GLY A 186 23.11 10.64 0.68
C GLY A 186 24.54 10.13 0.51
N SER A 187 24.72 8.81 0.42
CA SER A 187 26.04 8.20 0.16
C SER A 187 26.63 8.61 -1.19
N THR A 188 25.80 8.71 -2.23
CA THR A 188 26.23 9.17 -3.56
C THR A 188 26.65 10.63 -3.52
N ARG A 189 25.90 11.48 -2.81
CA ARG A 189 26.24 12.90 -2.62
C ARG A 189 27.57 13.06 -1.91
N ALA A 190 27.80 12.30 -0.83
CA ALA A 190 29.08 12.32 -0.12
C ALA A 190 30.25 11.91 -1.03
N LEU A 191 30.07 10.87 -1.86
CA LEU A 191 31.08 10.46 -2.84
C LEU A 191 31.33 11.55 -3.91
N SER A 192 30.29 12.25 -4.38
CA SER A 192 30.45 13.39 -5.32
C SER A 192 31.29 14.51 -4.72
N SER A 193 31.06 14.86 -3.45
CA SER A 193 31.85 15.89 -2.75
C SER A 193 33.31 15.46 -2.50
N GLN A 194 33.53 14.18 -2.18
CA GLN A 194 34.89 13.64 -2.06
C GLN A 194 35.62 13.62 -3.41
N LEU A 195 34.93 13.26 -4.49
CA LEU A 195 35.47 13.31 -5.85
C LEU A 195 35.82 14.74 -6.25
N GLU A 196 34.93 15.69 -5.97
CA GLU A 196 35.17 17.10 -6.23
C GLU A 196 36.47 17.56 -5.54
N SER A 197 36.61 17.27 -4.25
CA SER A 197 37.79 17.64 -3.47
C SER A 197 39.07 16.98 -4.01
N ALA A 198 39.01 15.69 -4.35
CA ALA A 198 40.16 14.97 -4.91
C ALA A 198 40.58 15.52 -6.29
N VAL A 199 39.61 15.87 -7.13
CA VAL A 199 39.86 16.50 -8.44
C VAL A 199 40.51 17.87 -8.26
N ARG A 200 40.00 18.71 -7.35
CA ARG A 200 40.61 20.03 -7.04
C ARG A 200 42.06 19.90 -6.59
N ASN A 201 42.36 18.90 -5.77
CA ASN A 201 43.69 18.61 -5.25
C ASN A 201 44.59 17.83 -6.22
N LYS A 202 44.09 17.48 -7.42
CA LYS A 202 44.81 16.67 -8.42
C LYS A 202 45.30 15.31 -7.89
N ASP A 203 44.57 14.71 -6.94
CA ASP A 203 44.89 13.41 -6.35
C ASP A 203 44.32 12.26 -7.22
N SER A 204 45.05 11.91 -8.27
CA SER A 204 44.63 10.91 -9.25
C SER A 204 44.35 9.52 -8.65
N ARG A 205 45.10 9.11 -7.62
CA ARG A 205 44.91 7.81 -6.95
C ARG A 205 43.58 7.77 -6.21
N ARG A 206 43.29 8.84 -5.46
CA ARG A 206 42.02 8.96 -4.74
C ARG A 206 40.84 9.11 -5.69
N VAL A 207 40.98 9.87 -6.79
CA VAL A 207 39.96 9.98 -7.84
C VAL A 207 39.60 8.59 -8.39
N ALA A 208 40.59 7.78 -8.79
CA ALA A 208 40.34 6.44 -9.33
C ALA A 208 39.57 5.55 -8.35
N THR A 209 39.97 5.56 -7.07
CA THR A 209 39.30 4.79 -6.01
C THR A 209 37.86 5.24 -5.78
N LEU A 210 37.63 6.55 -5.70
CA LEU A 210 36.31 7.11 -5.49
C LEU A 210 35.39 6.91 -6.70
N LEU A 211 35.91 6.93 -7.93
CA LEU A 211 35.13 6.64 -9.14
C LEU A 211 34.61 5.20 -9.16
N LEU A 212 35.42 4.22 -8.74
CA LEU A 212 34.98 2.83 -8.61
C LEU A 212 33.84 2.69 -7.59
N ARG A 213 33.97 3.35 -6.41
CA ARG A 213 32.91 3.37 -5.39
C ARG A 213 31.65 4.06 -5.90
N PHE A 214 31.80 5.18 -6.59
CA PHE A 214 30.69 5.94 -7.17
C PHE A 214 29.92 5.13 -8.22
N ARG A 215 30.62 4.44 -9.14
CA ARG A 215 30.01 3.52 -10.12
C ARG A 215 29.26 2.37 -9.44
N LYS A 216 29.86 1.75 -8.41
CA LYS A 216 29.22 0.68 -7.63
C LYS A 216 27.92 1.16 -6.96
N ASN A 217 27.89 2.39 -6.46
CA ASN A 217 26.72 2.93 -5.76
C ASN A 217 25.58 3.35 -6.71
N THR A 218 25.92 3.82 -7.91
CA THR A 218 24.96 4.36 -8.91
C THR A 218 24.35 3.31 -9.85
N ALA A 219 24.88 2.09 -9.93
CA ALA A 219 24.41 1.04 -10.84
C ALA A 219 23.03 0.39 -10.47
N SER A 220 22.17 1.07 -9.71
CA SER A 220 21.13 0.43 -8.89
C SER A 220 19.69 0.49 -9.39
N LYS A 221 19.42 0.29 -10.69
CA LYS A 221 18.05 -0.05 -11.18
C LYS A 221 17.45 -1.26 -10.44
N ARG A 222 18.30 -2.07 -9.78
CA ARG A 222 17.93 -3.20 -8.92
C ARG A 222 17.24 -2.80 -7.60
N ALA A 223 17.42 -1.57 -7.10
CA ALA A 223 16.87 -1.13 -5.82
C ALA A 223 15.38 -0.78 -5.93
N GLU A 224 15.01 -0.06 -6.99
CA GLU A 224 13.62 0.26 -7.34
C GLU A 224 12.78 -1.00 -7.59
N ARG A 225 13.31 -1.97 -8.32
CA ARG A 225 12.63 -3.27 -8.50
C ARG A 225 12.47 -4.08 -7.20
N ARG A 226 13.36 -3.88 -6.22
CA ARG A 226 13.27 -4.52 -4.89
C ARG A 226 12.22 -3.84 -4.01
N LEU A 227 12.11 -2.51 -4.09
CA LEU A 227 11.06 -1.71 -3.47
C LEU A 227 9.68 -2.25 -3.84
N THR A 228 9.39 -2.35 -5.15
CA THR A 228 8.12 -2.87 -5.66
C THR A 228 7.85 -4.30 -5.20
N ARG A 229 8.85 -5.19 -5.27
CA ARG A 229 8.67 -6.60 -4.89
C ARG A 229 8.44 -6.80 -3.39
N SER A 230 9.11 -6.03 -2.53
CA SER A 230 8.91 -6.09 -1.08
C SER A 230 7.53 -5.58 -0.68
N GLY A 231 7.10 -4.45 -1.26
CA GLY A 231 5.76 -3.90 -1.04
C GLY A 231 4.66 -4.88 -1.47
N ILE A 232 4.78 -5.49 -2.66
CA ILE A 232 3.84 -6.51 -3.12
C ILE A 232 3.80 -7.72 -2.18
N LYS A 233 4.95 -8.22 -1.73
CA LYS A 233 5.01 -9.37 -0.82
C LYS A 233 4.31 -9.07 0.51
N ALA A 234 4.59 -7.93 1.12
CA ALA A 234 3.99 -7.58 2.40
C ALA A 234 2.49 -7.32 2.28
N TYR A 235 2.05 -6.68 1.19
CA TYR A 235 0.63 -6.54 0.87
C TYR A 235 -0.06 -7.90 0.65
N THR A 236 0.61 -8.85 0.00
CA THR A 236 0.08 -10.21 -0.20
C THR A 236 -0.11 -10.93 1.14
N ALA A 237 0.76 -10.70 2.13
CA ALA A 237 0.59 -11.25 3.47
C ALA A 237 -0.63 -10.65 4.18
N ARG A 238 -0.87 -9.34 4.05
CA ARG A 238 -2.06 -8.68 4.60
C ARG A 238 -3.36 -9.15 3.93
N LEU A 239 -3.36 -9.40 2.62
CA LEU A 239 -4.49 -10.03 1.94
C LEU A 239 -4.81 -11.44 2.47
N GLN A 240 -3.80 -12.15 2.98
CA GLN A 240 -4.00 -13.45 3.61
C GLN A 240 -4.74 -13.29 4.95
N GLU A 241 -4.38 -12.30 5.77
CA GLU A 241 -5.09 -11.97 7.02
C GLU A 241 -6.59 -11.72 6.77
N LEU A 242 -6.92 -10.94 5.73
CA LEU A 242 -8.31 -10.72 5.31
C LEU A 242 -9.02 -12.02 4.89
N THR A 243 -8.33 -12.90 4.16
CA THR A 243 -8.88 -14.19 3.75
C THR A 243 -9.14 -15.11 4.95
N GLU A 244 -8.26 -15.06 5.95
CA GLU A 244 -8.42 -15.81 7.21
C GLU A 244 -9.63 -15.29 8.00
N ALA A 245 -9.78 -13.97 8.15
CA ALA A 245 -10.95 -13.36 8.80
C ALA A 245 -12.27 -13.72 8.09
N GLN A 246 -12.30 -13.70 6.76
CA GLN A 246 -13.46 -14.16 5.96
C GLN A 246 -13.79 -15.63 6.23
N THR A 247 -12.77 -16.47 6.41
CA THR A 247 -12.97 -17.89 6.73
C THR A 247 -13.55 -18.06 8.14
N GLU A 248 -13.09 -17.27 9.11
CA GLU A 248 -13.63 -17.27 10.47
C GLU A 248 -15.10 -16.84 10.52
N LEU A 249 -15.48 -15.79 9.79
CA LEU A 249 -16.88 -15.39 9.63
C LEU A 249 -17.72 -16.56 9.09
N GLY A 250 -17.25 -17.26 8.06
CA GLY A 250 -17.94 -18.43 7.51
C GLY A 250 -18.12 -19.56 8.54
N ARG A 251 -17.12 -19.78 9.41
CA ARG A 251 -17.23 -20.75 10.52
C ARG A 251 -18.24 -20.31 11.57
N ALA A 252 -18.27 -19.03 11.93
CA ALA A 252 -19.23 -18.47 12.88
C ALA A 252 -20.68 -18.61 12.35
N GLN A 253 -20.90 -18.30 11.07
CA GLN A 253 -22.19 -18.51 10.41
C GLN A 253 -22.60 -19.99 10.38
N ALA A 254 -21.66 -20.91 10.12
CA ALA A 254 -21.92 -22.34 10.13
C ALA A 254 -22.23 -22.88 11.54
N ARG A 255 -21.67 -22.28 12.61
CA ARG A 255 -22.05 -22.58 14.00
C ARG A 255 -23.47 -22.09 14.27
N LEU A 256 -23.77 -20.84 13.94
CA LEU A 256 -25.10 -20.24 14.10
C LEU A 256 -26.19 -21.07 13.43
N ASN A 257 -25.96 -21.45 12.16
CA ASN A 257 -26.91 -22.27 11.40
C ASN A 257 -27.11 -23.68 11.99
N ARG A 258 -26.09 -24.25 12.65
CA ARG A 258 -26.22 -25.57 13.31
C ARG A 258 -27.10 -25.47 14.55
N THR A 259 -26.95 -24.43 15.37
CA THR A 259 -27.78 -24.19 16.56
C THR A 259 -29.28 -24.17 16.22
N PHE A 260 -29.65 -23.55 15.10
CA PHE A 260 -31.03 -23.48 14.62
C PHE A 260 -31.47 -24.63 13.69
N ARG A 261 -30.65 -25.68 13.52
CA ARG A 261 -31.05 -26.91 12.80
C ARG A 261 -31.41 -28.04 13.74
N THR A 262 -30.88 -28.02 14.97
CA THR A 262 -31.09 -29.03 16.00
C THR A 262 -32.18 -28.67 17.00
N SER A 263 -32.74 -27.46 16.90
CA SER A 263 -33.95 -26.96 17.56
C SER A 263 -35.12 -27.04 16.60
#